data_AF-A0A1X0SFH3-F1
#
_entry.id   AF-A0A1X0SFH3-F1
#
_cell.length_a   1.000
_cell.length_b   1.000
_cell.length_c   1.000
_cell.angle_alpha   90.00
_cell.angle_beta   90.00
_cell.angle_gamma   90.00
#
_symmetry.space_group_name_H-M   'P 1'
#
loop_
_entity.id
_entity.type
_entity.pdbx_description
1 polymer ?
#
loop_
_entity_poly.entity_id
_entity_poly.type
_entity_poly.pdbx_seq_one_letter_code
_entity_poly.pdbx_strand_id
1 'polypeptide(L)'
;MRAYVYDDKSNADQRAPHDTGINKTQDDLAKIGVLYWRIDGPDSLDRLDEIAKRRDYKHRDTVEVSPSALGSLYEEKLKQFFSEHLHEDEEIRYILDGSGYFDVRDEEDVWIRIAMEKGDMIILPPGIYHRFTTDENDFIQALRLFKDDPVWTPINRPLADDNKYRVEYLKTYNITA
;
A
#
# COMPACT_ATOMS: atom_id res chain seq x y z
N MET A 1 3.48 4.03 -13.00
CA MET A 1 2.67 3.08 -12.21
C MET A 1 2.37 1.84 -13.03
N ARG A 2 2.63 0.66 -12.47
CA ARG A 2 2.20 -0.63 -13.03
C ARG A 2 1.26 -1.29 -12.01
N ALA A 3 -0.01 -1.48 -12.39
CA ALA A 3 -1.01 -2.16 -11.57
C ALA A 3 -1.83 -3.13 -12.43
N TYR A 4 -2.21 -4.27 -11.87
CA TYR A 4 -2.88 -5.35 -12.59
C TYR A 4 -3.64 -6.28 -11.64
N VAL A 5 -4.59 -7.05 -12.17
CA VAL A 5 -5.29 -8.07 -11.39
C VAL A 5 -4.30 -9.17 -11.00
N TYR A 6 -4.25 -9.48 -9.70
CA TYR A 6 -3.40 -10.50 -9.11
C TYR A 6 -3.96 -11.90 -9.37
N ASP A 7 -3.12 -12.84 -9.80
CA ASP A 7 -3.47 -14.24 -9.96
C ASP A 7 -3.45 -14.99 -8.61
N ASP A 8 -4.63 -15.15 -8.02
CA ASP A 8 -4.85 -15.87 -6.76
C ASP A 8 -4.86 -17.41 -6.91
N LYS A 9 -4.80 -17.93 -8.13
CA LYS A 9 -4.81 -19.38 -8.41
C LYS A 9 -3.41 -19.96 -8.59
N SER A 10 -2.41 -19.10 -8.77
CA SER A 10 -1.02 -19.50 -8.88
C SER A 10 -0.48 -20.02 -7.55
N ASN A 11 0.33 -21.08 -7.60
CA ASN A 11 1.08 -21.60 -6.46
C ASN A 11 2.48 -20.96 -6.31
N ALA A 12 2.77 -19.91 -7.09
CA ALA A 12 4.01 -19.17 -6.94
C ALA A 12 4.08 -18.45 -5.58
N ASP A 13 5.30 -18.12 -5.16
CA ASP A 13 5.54 -17.34 -3.96
C ASP A 13 4.90 -15.94 -4.08
N GLN A 14 4.36 -15.39 -2.99
CA GLN A 14 3.71 -14.08 -2.95
C GLN A 14 4.56 -12.94 -3.54
N ARG A 15 5.90 -13.08 -3.50
CA ARG A 15 6.88 -12.12 -4.03
C ARG A 15 7.01 -12.16 -5.54
N ALA A 16 6.52 -13.21 -6.21
CA ALA A 16 6.48 -13.29 -7.67
C ALA A 16 5.49 -12.27 -8.25
N PRO A 17 5.51 -11.93 -9.54
CA PRO A 17 4.59 -10.93 -10.09
C PRO A 17 3.10 -11.26 -9.98
N HIS A 18 2.69 -12.53 -10.18
CA HIS A 18 1.26 -12.92 -10.23
C HIS A 18 0.42 -12.08 -11.22
N ASP A 19 0.99 -11.74 -12.38
CA ASP A 19 0.35 -10.88 -13.38
C ASP A 19 -0.58 -11.67 -14.31
N THR A 20 -1.88 -11.39 -14.24
CA THR A 20 -2.89 -12.00 -15.14
C THR A 20 -2.92 -11.38 -16.55
N GLY A 21 -2.22 -10.26 -16.76
CA GLY A 21 -2.28 -9.45 -17.97
C GLY A 21 -3.44 -8.45 -18.02
N ILE A 22 -4.33 -8.45 -17.02
CA ILE A 22 -5.44 -7.49 -16.91
C ILE A 22 -4.94 -6.25 -16.14
N ASN A 23 -4.51 -5.25 -16.90
CA ASN A 23 -3.98 -4.00 -16.34
C ASN A 23 -5.07 -3.12 -15.71
N LYS A 24 -4.70 -2.38 -14.67
CA LYS A 24 -5.53 -1.35 -14.00
C LYS A 24 -4.84 0.00 -14.13
N THR A 25 -5.63 1.04 -14.40
CA THR A 25 -5.14 2.41 -14.56
C THR A 25 -5.10 3.14 -13.22
N GLN A 26 -4.45 4.30 -13.18
CA GLN A 26 -4.52 5.18 -12.01
C GLN A 26 -5.95 5.66 -11.73
N ASP A 27 -6.77 5.86 -12.77
CA ASP A 27 -8.17 6.24 -12.61
C ASP A 27 -9.00 5.11 -12.01
N ASP A 28 -8.68 3.84 -12.30
CA ASP A 28 -9.33 2.69 -11.65
C ASP A 28 -8.99 2.64 -10.16
N LEU A 29 -7.73 2.87 -9.79
CA LEU A 29 -7.31 2.96 -8.40
C LEU A 29 -7.96 4.15 -7.67
N ALA A 30 -8.15 5.28 -8.36
CA ALA A 30 -8.79 6.45 -7.78
C ALA A 30 -10.27 6.22 -7.43
N LYS A 31 -10.99 5.33 -8.14
CA LYS A 31 -12.38 4.96 -7.82
C LYS A 31 -12.51 4.28 -6.46
N ILE A 32 -11.47 3.56 -6.04
CA ILE A 32 -11.36 2.92 -4.71
C ILE A 32 -10.54 3.77 -3.73
N GLY A 33 -10.30 5.04 -4.06
CA GLY A 33 -9.65 6.01 -3.18
C GLY A 33 -8.13 5.90 -3.06
N VAL A 34 -7.50 4.99 -3.80
CA VAL A 34 -6.04 4.88 -3.85
C VAL A 34 -5.47 6.02 -4.69
N LEU A 35 -4.58 6.80 -4.10
CA LEU A 35 -3.92 7.93 -4.79
C LEU A 35 -2.46 7.59 -5.07
N TYR A 36 -1.97 8.02 -6.23
CA TYR A 36 -0.61 7.75 -6.69
C TYR A 36 0.05 9.00 -7.27
N TRP A 37 1.35 9.13 -7.03
CA TRP A 37 2.22 10.09 -7.71
C TRP A 37 3.54 9.43 -8.09
N ARG A 38 4.04 9.78 -9.28
CA ARG A 38 5.44 9.58 -9.63
C ARG A 38 6.23 10.85 -9.28
N ILE A 39 7.15 10.73 -8.33
CA ILE A 39 7.95 11.82 -7.78
C ILE A 39 9.44 11.50 -7.98
N ASP A 40 9.92 11.74 -9.20
CA ASP A 40 11.35 11.67 -9.53
C ASP A 40 11.94 13.05 -9.70
N GLY A 41 13.27 13.12 -9.64
CA GLY A 41 14.05 14.30 -10.00
C GLY A 41 14.61 15.06 -8.81
N PRO A 42 15.39 16.12 -9.09
CA PRO A 42 16.06 16.92 -8.06
C PRO A 42 15.09 17.68 -7.15
N ASP A 43 13.85 17.90 -7.59
CA ASP A 43 12.76 18.58 -6.89
C ASP A 43 11.80 17.61 -6.15
N SER A 44 12.17 16.32 -6.06
CA SER A 44 11.31 15.29 -5.46
C SER A 44 10.89 15.60 -4.01
N LEU A 45 11.81 16.13 -3.19
CA LEU A 45 11.52 16.52 -1.81
C LEU A 45 10.53 17.69 -1.74
N ASP A 46 10.67 18.70 -2.60
CA ASP A 46 9.78 19.85 -2.63
C ASP A 46 8.35 19.43 -3.02
N ARG A 47 8.23 18.56 -4.03
CA ARG A 47 6.93 18.01 -4.45
C ARG A 47 6.27 17.15 -3.37
N LEU A 48 7.06 16.36 -2.66
CA LEU A 48 6.59 15.58 -1.51
C LEU A 48 6.12 16.50 -0.37
N ASP A 49 6.86 17.58 -0.10
CA ASP A 49 6.51 18.59 0.90
C ASP A 49 5.21 19.32 0.56
N GLU A 50 4.96 19.62 -0.72
CA GLU A 50 3.69 20.19 -1.16
C GLU A 50 2.50 19.25 -0.89
N ILE A 51 2.65 17.95 -1.18
CA ILE A 51 1.61 16.96 -0.91
C ILE A 51 1.38 16.85 0.59
N ALA A 52 2.44 16.73 1.38
CA ALA A 52 2.38 16.68 2.83
C ALA A 52 1.68 17.90 3.42
N LYS A 53 2.00 19.10 2.95
CA LYS A 53 1.36 20.34 3.40
C LYS A 53 -0.11 20.41 3.01
N ARG A 54 -0.48 20.02 1.79
CA ARG A 54 -1.89 20.01 1.34
C ARG A 54 -2.75 19.02 2.10
N ARG A 55 -2.16 17.93 2.61
CA ARG A 55 -2.87 16.85 3.31
C ARG A 55 -2.66 16.84 4.82
N ASP A 56 -1.99 17.87 5.35
CA ASP A 56 -1.67 18.05 6.78
C ASP A 56 -0.87 16.88 7.39
N TYR A 57 0.14 16.38 6.67
CA TYR A 57 1.07 15.36 7.20
C TYR A 57 2.17 16.02 8.04
N LYS A 58 2.13 15.79 9.35
CA LYS A 58 3.00 16.44 10.35
C LYS A 58 4.23 15.62 10.68
N HIS A 59 4.18 14.30 10.51
CA HIS A 59 5.23 13.39 10.93
C HIS A 59 5.72 12.53 9.76
N ARG A 60 7.00 12.15 9.82
CA ARG A 60 7.65 11.28 8.83
C ARG A 60 8.72 10.44 9.49
N ASP A 61 8.91 9.22 9.01
CA ASP A 61 10.08 8.40 9.31
C ASP A 61 10.44 7.52 8.12
N THR A 62 11.61 6.87 8.18
CA THR A 62 12.09 5.94 7.16
C THR A 62 12.06 4.53 7.71
N VAL A 63 11.54 3.60 6.91
CA VAL A 63 11.58 2.16 7.19
C VAL A 63 12.33 1.45 6.07
N GLU A 64 13.08 0.40 6.44
CA GLU A 64 13.65 -0.55 5.50
C GLU A 64 13.09 -1.93 5.81
N VAL A 65 12.62 -2.63 4.77
CA VAL A 65 12.15 -4.02 4.85
C VAL A 65 13.08 -4.84 3.96
N SER A 66 13.99 -5.54 4.63
CA SER A 66 14.99 -6.40 3.99
C SER A 66 15.48 -7.47 4.97
N PRO A 67 16.03 -8.60 4.50
CA PRO A 67 16.70 -9.57 5.35
C PRO A 67 17.84 -8.95 6.17
N SER A 68 18.56 -7.97 5.62
CA SER A 68 19.65 -7.28 6.33
C SER A 68 19.15 -6.39 7.46
N ALA A 69 18.04 -5.67 7.27
CA ALA A 69 17.48 -4.79 8.29
C ALA A 69 16.72 -5.55 9.39
N LEU A 70 16.00 -6.62 9.03
CA LEU A 70 15.10 -7.34 9.94
C LEU A 70 15.68 -8.66 10.47
N GLY A 71 16.74 -9.18 9.87
CA GLY A 71 17.37 -10.43 10.29
C GLY A 71 16.38 -11.59 10.35
N SER A 72 16.37 -12.31 11.47
CA SER A 72 15.46 -13.46 11.68
C SER A 72 13.99 -13.08 11.77
N LEU A 73 13.64 -11.80 11.93
CA LEU A 73 12.26 -11.32 11.98
C LEU A 73 11.67 -11.05 10.59
N TYR A 74 12.49 -11.08 9.54
CA TYR A 74 12.09 -10.71 8.18
C TYR A 74 10.84 -11.49 7.71
N GLU A 75 10.90 -12.82 7.75
CA GLU A 75 9.81 -13.68 7.28
C GLU A 75 8.53 -13.53 8.11
N GLU A 76 8.66 -13.39 9.44
CA GLU A 76 7.51 -13.18 10.32
C GLU A 76 6.83 -11.83 10.04
N LYS A 77 7.63 -10.78 9.86
CA LYS A 77 7.12 -9.44 9.54
C LYS A 77 6.49 -9.40 8.16
N LEU A 78 7.10 -10.02 7.17
CA LEU A 78 6.54 -10.09 5.83
C LEU A 78 5.19 -10.82 5.83
N LYS A 79 5.05 -11.89 6.61
CA LYS A 79 3.77 -12.59 6.80
C LYS A 79 2.71 -11.69 7.47
N GLN A 80 3.11 -10.87 8.44
CA GLN A 80 2.21 -9.90 9.07
C GLN A 80 1.73 -8.85 8.06
N PHE A 81 2.65 -8.28 7.27
CA PHE A 81 2.33 -7.29 6.25
C PHE A 81 1.48 -7.87 5.11
N PHE A 82 1.68 -9.14 4.75
CA PHE A 82 0.96 -9.79 3.67
C PHE A 82 -0.42 -10.34 4.08
N SER A 83 -0.71 -10.41 5.39
CA SER A 83 -2.05 -10.74 5.86
C SER A 83 -3.03 -9.63 5.47
N GLU A 84 -4.19 -9.95 4.90
CA GLU A 84 -5.18 -8.93 4.50
C GLU A 84 -5.69 -8.15 5.73
N HIS A 85 -5.50 -6.82 5.71
CA HIS A 85 -5.83 -5.95 6.81
C HIS A 85 -6.31 -4.57 6.33
N LEU A 86 -6.80 -3.77 7.27
CA LEU A 86 -7.04 -2.34 7.07
C LEU A 86 -6.42 -1.53 8.20
N HIS A 87 -6.32 -0.23 7.95
CA HIS A 87 -5.98 0.79 8.93
C HIS A 87 -7.12 1.80 9.07
N GLU A 88 -7.20 2.40 10.26
CA GLU A 88 -8.15 3.46 10.59
C GLU A 88 -7.69 4.85 10.11
N ASP A 89 -6.43 4.95 9.70
CA ASP A 89 -5.80 6.12 9.11
C ASP A 89 -5.29 5.82 7.69
N GLU A 90 -4.89 6.85 6.97
CA GLU A 90 -4.25 6.71 5.65
C GLU A 90 -2.91 5.97 5.79
N GLU A 91 -2.69 4.95 4.96
CA GLU A 91 -1.37 4.34 4.80
C GLU A 91 -0.62 5.06 3.66
N ILE A 92 0.36 5.88 4.02
CA ILE A 92 1.13 6.69 3.07
C ILE A 92 2.56 6.15 2.97
N ARG A 93 3.02 5.89 1.74
CA ARG A 93 4.38 5.38 1.46
C ARG A 93 4.96 6.10 0.25
N TYR A 94 6.18 6.58 0.40
CA TYR A 94 7.01 7.07 -0.70
C TYR A 94 8.29 6.22 -0.78
N ILE A 95 8.53 5.57 -1.91
CA ILE A 95 9.63 4.62 -2.05
C ILE A 95 10.93 5.37 -2.34
N LEU A 96 11.87 5.26 -1.39
CA LEU A 96 13.21 5.86 -1.47
C LEU A 96 14.17 4.99 -2.26
N ASP A 97 14.05 3.67 -2.12
CA ASP A 97 14.86 2.68 -2.83
C ASP A 97 14.20 1.29 -2.86
N GLY A 98 14.67 0.43 -3.74
CA GLY A 98 14.12 -0.92 -3.92
C GLY A 98 12.70 -0.93 -4.48
N SER A 99 11.98 -2.02 -4.21
CA SER A 99 10.66 -2.28 -4.80
C SER A 99 9.83 -3.30 -4.01
N GLY A 100 8.52 -3.28 -4.25
CA GLY A 100 7.57 -4.20 -3.64
C GLY A 100 6.16 -4.05 -4.19
N TYR A 101 5.23 -4.79 -3.60
CA TYR A 101 3.84 -4.83 -4.01
C TYR A 101 2.91 -4.40 -2.88
N PHE A 102 2.01 -3.48 -3.21
CA PHE A 102 0.79 -3.26 -2.44
C PHE A 102 -0.36 -3.92 -3.19
N ASP A 103 -1.03 -4.87 -2.56
CA ASP A 103 -2.25 -5.43 -3.10
C ASP A 103 -3.45 -4.77 -2.41
N VAL A 104 -4.47 -4.39 -3.18
CA VAL A 104 -5.71 -3.78 -2.69
C VAL A 104 -6.93 -4.49 -3.27
N ARG A 105 -8.06 -4.47 -2.56
CA ARG A 105 -9.34 -4.97 -3.08
C ARG A 105 -10.02 -3.91 -3.94
N ASP A 106 -10.48 -4.29 -5.13
CA ASP A 106 -11.33 -3.44 -5.98
C ASP A 106 -12.81 -3.50 -5.56
N GLU A 107 -13.69 -2.88 -6.35
CA GLU A 107 -15.13 -2.82 -6.03
C GLU A 107 -15.83 -4.19 -6.04
N GLU A 108 -15.23 -5.19 -6.70
CA GLU A 108 -15.72 -6.57 -6.78
C GLU A 108 -14.98 -7.51 -5.82
N ASP A 109 -14.23 -6.94 -4.87
CA ASP A 109 -13.39 -7.67 -3.91
C ASP A 109 -12.29 -8.52 -4.61
N VAL A 110 -11.83 -8.09 -5.80
CA VAL A 110 -10.72 -8.73 -6.53
C VAL A 110 -9.39 -8.05 -6.15
N TRP A 111 -8.33 -8.85 -6.01
CA TRP A 111 -7.00 -8.32 -5.74
C TRP A 111 -6.43 -7.59 -6.96
N ILE A 112 -6.08 -6.31 -6.77
CA ILE A 112 -5.23 -5.55 -7.67
C ILE A 112 -3.85 -5.44 -7.03
N ARG A 113 -2.82 -5.92 -7.73
CA ARG A 113 -1.42 -5.74 -7.36
C ARG A 113 -0.88 -4.44 -7.95
N ILE A 114 -0.27 -3.62 -7.12
CA ILE A 114 0.37 -2.35 -7.49
C ILE A 114 1.88 -2.52 -7.26
N ALA A 115 2.65 -2.54 -8.36
CA ALA A 115 4.09 -2.57 -8.31
C ALA A 115 4.63 -1.17 -8.02
N MET A 116 5.35 -1.05 -6.91
CA MET A 116 5.94 0.19 -6.41
C MET A 116 7.45 0.09 -6.47
N GLU A 117 8.09 1.09 -7.04
CA GLU A 117 9.54 1.23 -7.14
C GLU A 117 9.99 2.62 -6.69
N LYS A 118 11.30 2.82 -6.53
CA LYS A 118 11.90 4.12 -6.21
C LYS A 118 11.27 5.27 -6.99
N GLY A 119 10.82 6.29 -6.28
CA GLY A 119 10.16 7.48 -6.83
C GLY A 119 8.63 7.39 -6.82
N ASP A 120 8.05 6.24 -6.50
CA ASP A 120 6.60 6.09 -6.39
C ASP A 120 6.10 6.49 -5.01
N MET A 121 5.02 7.28 -4.98
CA MET A 121 4.25 7.58 -3.77
C MET A 121 2.84 7.04 -3.89
N ILE A 122 2.36 6.35 -2.87
CA ILE A 122 0.99 5.84 -2.75
C ILE A 122 0.34 6.28 -1.45
N ILE A 123 -0.97 6.51 -1.51
CA ILE A 123 -1.83 6.70 -0.34
C ILE A 123 -2.97 5.69 -0.45
N LEU A 124 -3.08 4.83 0.55
CA LEU A 124 -4.25 3.96 0.73
C LEU A 124 -5.21 4.64 1.71
N PRO A 125 -6.50 4.77 1.36
CA PRO A 125 -7.47 5.43 2.24
C PRO A 125 -7.78 4.58 3.49
N PRO A 126 -8.22 5.20 4.60
CA PRO A 126 -8.72 4.46 5.76
C PRO A 126 -9.80 3.46 5.35
N GLY A 127 -9.80 2.27 5.94
CA GLY A 127 -10.83 1.26 5.73
C GLY A 127 -10.71 0.41 4.45
N ILE A 128 -9.73 0.67 3.58
CA ILE A 128 -9.45 -0.21 2.44
C ILE A 128 -8.75 -1.49 2.91
N TYR A 129 -9.20 -2.63 2.38
CA TYR A 129 -8.46 -3.88 2.54
C TYR A 129 -7.25 -3.89 1.63
N HIS A 130 -6.09 -4.12 2.24
CA HIS A 130 -4.82 -4.16 1.57
C HIS A 130 -3.84 -5.12 2.26
N ARG A 131 -2.71 -5.34 1.60
CA ARG A 131 -1.56 -6.07 2.11
C ARG A 131 -0.29 -5.63 1.40
N PHE A 132 0.85 -5.90 1.99
CA PHE A 132 2.17 -5.58 1.43
C PHE A 132 3.08 -6.81 1.40
N THR A 133 3.90 -6.90 0.35
CA THR A 133 5.05 -7.80 0.28
C THR A 133 6.20 -7.12 -0.48
N THR A 134 7.44 -7.47 -0.15
CA THR A 134 8.57 -7.26 -1.07
C THR A 134 8.35 -8.05 -2.35
N ASP A 135 9.04 -7.66 -3.41
CA ASP A 135 9.20 -8.52 -4.59
C ASP A 135 10.39 -9.49 -4.41
N GLU A 136 10.76 -10.18 -5.49
CA GLU A 136 11.85 -11.16 -5.50
C GLU A 136 13.24 -10.57 -5.16
N ASN A 137 13.39 -9.23 -5.11
CA ASN A 137 14.63 -8.58 -4.70
C ASN A 137 14.77 -8.45 -3.17
N ASP A 138 13.71 -8.72 -2.40
CA ASP A 138 13.71 -8.72 -0.93
C ASP A 138 14.24 -7.42 -0.30
N PHE A 139 14.02 -6.28 -0.96
CA PHE A 139 14.50 -4.99 -0.50
C PHE A 139 13.56 -3.86 -0.90
N ILE A 140 13.08 -3.13 0.10
CA ILE A 140 12.45 -1.84 -0.09
C ILE A 140 12.81 -0.90 1.05
N GLN A 141 13.05 0.37 0.72
CA GLN A 141 13.15 1.45 1.67
C GLN A 141 12.09 2.49 1.36
N ALA A 142 11.28 2.83 2.36
CA ALA A 142 10.16 3.75 2.21
C ALA A 142 10.20 4.85 3.28
N LEU A 143 9.91 6.07 2.85
CA LEU A 143 9.48 7.13 3.73
C LEU A 143 7.98 6.94 4.02
N ARG A 144 7.62 6.95 5.30
CA ARG A 144 6.23 6.91 5.76
C ARG A 144 5.84 8.31 6.22
N LEU A 145 4.60 8.72 5.95
CA LEU A 145 4.07 10.03 6.34
C LEU A 145 2.78 9.84 7.15
N PHE A 146 2.53 10.74 8.10
CA PHE A 146 1.37 10.66 9.01
C PHE A 146 0.75 12.03 9.27
N LYS A 147 -0.57 12.05 9.46
CA LYS A 147 -1.28 13.24 9.94
C LYS A 147 -0.98 13.52 11.42
N ASP A 148 -1.10 12.51 12.27
CA ASP A 148 -0.85 12.57 13.71
C ASP A 148 0.12 11.45 14.14
N ASP A 149 0.32 11.24 15.44
CA ASP A 149 1.15 10.15 15.95
C ASP A 149 0.63 8.79 15.42
N PRO A 150 1.49 7.97 14.79
CA PRO A 150 1.01 6.85 14.00
C PRO A 150 0.46 5.72 14.86
N VAL A 151 -0.79 5.32 14.59
CA VAL A 151 -1.40 4.09 15.11
C VAL A 151 -1.24 2.99 14.06
N TRP A 152 -0.26 2.12 14.28
CA TRP A 152 0.14 1.08 13.32
C TRP A 152 -0.70 -0.18 13.33
N THR A 153 -1.70 -0.27 14.21
CA THR A 153 -2.39 -1.53 14.47
C THR A 153 -3.15 -1.99 13.23
N PRO A 154 -2.72 -3.08 12.56
CA PRO A 154 -3.51 -3.66 11.48
C PRO A 154 -4.73 -4.33 12.08
N ILE A 155 -5.89 -4.15 11.46
CA ILE A 155 -7.09 -4.90 11.81
C ILE A 155 -7.34 -5.89 10.68
N ASN A 156 -7.01 -7.16 10.95
CA ASN A 156 -7.08 -8.22 9.95
C ASN A 156 -8.54 -8.55 9.58
N ARG A 157 -8.78 -8.87 8.31
CA ARG A 157 -10.08 -9.39 7.84
C ARG A 157 -10.32 -10.80 8.43
N PRO A 158 -11.56 -11.17 8.82
CA PRO A 158 -12.83 -10.43 8.75
C PRO A 158 -13.14 -9.58 10.00
N LEU A 159 -12.23 -9.48 10.98
CA LEU A 159 -12.50 -8.76 12.23
C LEU A 159 -12.77 -7.26 12.02
N ALA A 160 -12.39 -6.74 10.85
CA ALA A 160 -12.57 -5.35 10.48
C ALA A 160 -13.82 -5.06 9.62
N ASP A 161 -14.65 -6.06 9.29
CA ASP A 161 -15.81 -5.87 8.39
C ASP A 161 -16.81 -4.85 8.97
N ASP A 162 -17.05 -4.90 10.29
CA ASP A 162 -17.92 -3.97 11.02
C ASP A 162 -17.20 -2.71 11.53
N ASN A 163 -15.92 -2.51 11.18
CA ASN A 163 -15.15 -1.35 11.62
C ASN A 163 -15.77 -0.05 11.06
N LYS A 164 -15.87 1.00 11.88
CA LYS A 164 -16.49 2.27 11.48
C LYS A 164 -15.83 2.89 10.23
N TYR A 165 -14.50 2.79 10.09
CA TYR A 165 -13.76 3.31 8.95
C TYR A 165 -13.98 2.45 7.71
N ARG A 166 -14.16 1.13 7.86
CA ARG A 166 -14.56 0.25 6.75
C ARG A 166 -15.94 0.62 6.21
N VAL A 167 -16.91 0.81 7.11
CA VAL A 167 -18.27 1.22 6.75
C VAL A 167 -18.30 2.59 6.08
N GLU A 168 -17.48 3.53 6.54
CA GLU A 168 -17.34 4.86 5.93
C GLU A 168 -16.65 4.81 4.57
N TYR A 169 -15.59 3.99 4.42
CA TYR A 169 -14.91 3.73 3.15
C TYR A 169 -15.89 3.22 2.09
N LEU A 170 -16.66 2.17 2.41
CA LEU A 170 -17.64 1.58 1.49
C LEU A 170 -18.67 2.61 1.03
N LYS A 171 -19.17 3.45 1.94
CA LYS A 171 -20.11 4.54 1.61
C LYS A 171 -19.47 5.63 0.75
N THR A 172 -18.24 6.03 1.06
CA THR A 172 -17.54 7.13 0.38
C THR A 172 -17.27 6.78 -1.08
N TYR A 173 -16.91 5.53 -1.35
CA TYR A 173 -16.56 5.05 -2.68
C TYR A 173 -17.68 4.26 -3.38
N ASN A 174 -18.88 4.21 -2.79
CA ASN A 174 -20.05 3.47 -3.29
C ASN A 174 -19.75 1.99 -3.60
N ILE A 175 -18.95 1.34 -2.74
CA ILE A 175 -18.60 -0.08 -2.84
C ILE A 175 -19.59 -0.90 -2.02
N THR A 176 -20.04 -2.03 -2.56
CA THR A 176 -20.94 -2.94 -1.86
C THR A 176 -20.14 -3.83 -0.90
N ALA A 177 -20.66 -4.05 0.31
CA ALA A 177 -20.04 -4.90 1.32
C ALA A 177 -20.06 -6.39 0.94
#